data_AF-A0A1G2M3N3-F1
#
_entry.id   AF-A0A1G2M3N3-F1
#
_cell.length_a   1.000
_cell.length_b   1.000
_cell.length_c   1.000
_cell.angle_alpha   90.00
_cell.angle_beta   90.00
_cell.angle_gamma   90.00
#
_symmetry.space_group_name_H-M   'P 1'
#
loop_
_entity.id
_entity.type
_entity.pdbx_description
1 polymer ?
#
loop_
_entity_poly.entity_id
_entity_poly.type
_entity_poly.pdbx_seq_one_letter_code
_entity_poly.pdbx_strand_id
1 'polypeptide(L)'
;MQNNTVPIPISNMVTHVDPHLDEIETIRRFQRGHGEKQLPGSTVAAMNVRFTEGMWVVSSDTYFDSIRMLPIGCVPGTRFNDKSRDGKRIPGHCTCTIVSSHLGLNDPILKRIAEEVLRCDSEPGVKSTELAELVKMGHRRVSNNASVLKWAIALLDAVNVQLAFAYVPAPGNHSLMTIFGQFVNEDRFPDDQARPRLCELVKGSMDRKDRITELSFIADCLIRANHPDTLDLVGFALDHLYNDIIEYRNAIKECRKSHDRITVEMFRADQNRVIDLRVLFVKSDHPSIIRASKHQDAGAAGLLIKRNSAGQVGVFADKNRQGLHIDDLVAMIRWTELPKDQLDRPLVGGAMGIPADLEPAKLWDWLKSDGALEQVPHWYYARGAGHFMNGSLTHPNEPATEIASQFFIDMTHCAFVPEKVREWKRRRGIPLDGGCPPKPKHNQPQRPEDSAAHQTAVRILEEVEANSSPAGK
;
A
#
# COMPACT_ATOMS: atom_id res chain seq x y z
N MET A 1 -14.97 40.04 17.85
CA MET A 1 -13.84 40.96 17.66
C MET A 1 -12.89 40.30 16.68
N GLN A 2 -12.82 40.77 15.43
CA GLN A 2 -11.83 40.27 14.46
C GLN A 2 -10.49 40.87 14.85
N ASN A 3 -9.58 40.05 15.38
CA ASN A 3 -8.21 40.47 15.60
C ASN A 3 -7.64 40.87 14.25
N ASN A 4 -7.31 42.15 14.12
CA ASN A 4 -6.77 42.79 12.93
C ASN A 4 -5.27 42.41 12.81
N THR A 5 -4.98 41.10 12.71
CA THR A 5 -3.63 40.61 12.49
C THR A 5 -3.25 40.89 11.04
N VAL A 6 -2.22 41.71 10.84
CA VAL A 6 -1.62 41.93 9.53
C VAL A 6 -1.26 40.58 8.92
N PRO A 7 -1.76 40.23 7.72
CA PRO A 7 -1.43 38.96 7.09
C PRO A 7 0.09 38.83 6.90
N ILE A 8 0.65 37.68 7.30
CA ILE A 8 2.09 37.43 7.18
C ILE A 8 2.39 37.00 5.74
N PRO A 9 3.28 37.71 5.03
CA PRO A 9 3.60 37.35 3.66
C PRO A 9 4.38 36.04 3.61
N ILE A 10 3.95 35.12 2.76
CA ILE A 10 4.59 33.86 2.45
C ILE A 10 5.70 34.10 1.43
N SER A 11 6.89 33.56 1.69
CA SER A 11 8.05 33.63 0.80
C SER A 11 8.47 32.26 0.26
N ASN A 12 8.15 31.18 0.97
CA ASN A 12 8.50 29.81 0.59
C ASN A 12 7.29 28.89 0.74
N MET A 13 7.10 27.98 -0.21
CA MET A 13 6.15 26.87 -0.10
C MET A 13 6.92 25.55 -0.10
N VAL A 14 6.57 24.64 0.79
CA VAL A 14 7.24 23.34 0.93
C VAL A 14 6.24 22.21 0.97
N THR A 15 6.55 21.10 0.31
CA THR A 15 5.75 19.85 0.32
C THR A 15 6.67 18.64 0.41
N HIS A 16 6.12 17.45 0.63
CA HIS A 16 6.91 16.22 0.63
C HIS A 16 7.57 15.96 -0.74
N VAL A 17 8.72 15.27 -0.74
CA VAL A 17 9.14 14.55 -1.96
C VAL A 17 8.03 13.56 -2.34
N ASP A 18 7.85 13.37 -3.64
CA ASP A 18 6.77 12.57 -4.22
C ASP A 18 5.37 13.01 -3.77
N PRO A 19 5.02 14.31 -3.94
CA PRO A 19 3.76 14.85 -3.43
C PRO A 19 2.55 14.10 -3.98
N HIS A 20 1.56 13.90 -3.11
CA HIS A 20 0.30 13.29 -3.47
C HIS A 20 -0.58 14.26 -4.27
N LEU A 21 -1.64 13.73 -4.91
CA LEU A 21 -2.53 14.53 -5.76
C LEU A 21 -3.20 15.69 -5.00
N ASP A 22 -3.51 15.52 -3.72
CA ASP A 22 -4.15 16.55 -2.90
C ASP A 22 -3.22 17.72 -2.59
N GLU A 23 -1.92 17.45 -2.40
CA GLU A 23 -0.87 18.47 -2.28
C GLU A 23 -0.64 19.17 -3.62
N ILE A 24 -0.62 18.43 -4.74
CA ILE A 24 -0.47 18.98 -6.09
C ILE A 24 -1.63 19.92 -6.45
N GLU A 25 -2.87 19.51 -6.23
CA GLU A 25 -4.06 20.35 -6.48
C GLU A 25 -4.07 21.58 -5.56
N THR A 26 -3.59 21.43 -4.32
CA THR A 26 -3.40 22.56 -3.41
C THR A 26 -2.41 23.58 -3.98
N ILE A 27 -1.24 23.13 -4.43
CA ILE A 27 -0.22 23.97 -5.05
C ILE A 27 -0.79 24.66 -6.30
N ARG A 28 -1.52 23.93 -7.16
CA ARG A 28 -2.19 24.51 -8.34
C ARG A 28 -3.10 25.68 -7.95
N ARG A 29 -3.89 25.54 -6.89
CA ARG A 29 -4.79 26.62 -6.44
C ARG A 29 -4.03 27.86 -6.01
N PHE A 30 -2.93 27.69 -5.29
CA PHE A 30 -2.07 28.82 -4.93
C PHE A 30 -1.43 29.46 -6.16
N GLN A 31 -0.97 28.68 -7.15
CA GLN A 31 -0.46 29.21 -8.42
C GLN A 31 -1.51 30.03 -9.19
N ARG A 32 -2.80 29.74 -9.01
CA ARG A 32 -3.93 30.50 -9.59
C ARG A 32 -4.37 31.71 -8.75
N GLY A 33 -3.67 32.02 -7.67
CA GLY A 33 -3.92 33.22 -6.85
C GLY A 33 -5.02 33.06 -5.80
N HIS A 34 -5.57 31.86 -5.60
CA HIS A 34 -6.66 31.65 -4.65
C HIS A 34 -6.26 31.93 -3.19
N GLY A 35 -4.97 31.84 -2.86
CA GLY A 35 -4.44 32.11 -1.52
C GLY A 35 -4.08 33.56 -1.24
N GLU A 36 -3.90 34.39 -2.27
CA GLU A 36 -3.19 35.67 -2.16
C GLU A 36 -3.84 36.65 -1.18
N LYS A 37 -5.17 36.65 -1.10
CA LYS A 37 -5.92 37.54 -0.20
C LYS A 37 -5.69 37.24 1.28
N GLN A 38 -5.58 35.96 1.65
CA GLN A 38 -5.42 35.54 3.05
C GLN A 38 -3.95 35.31 3.42
N LEU A 39 -3.14 34.91 2.43
CA LEU A 39 -1.73 34.55 2.55
C LEU A 39 -0.96 35.28 1.44
N PRO A 40 -0.64 36.57 1.60
CA PRO A 40 0.07 37.35 0.58
C PRO A 40 1.40 36.70 0.20
N GLY A 41 1.78 36.72 -1.08
CA GLY A 41 2.99 36.08 -1.60
C GLY A 41 2.87 34.58 -1.84
N SER A 42 1.76 33.94 -1.45
CA SER A 42 1.55 32.50 -1.66
C SER A 42 1.54 32.11 -3.14
N THR A 43 1.09 32.98 -4.03
CA THR A 43 1.11 32.73 -5.49
C THR A 43 2.54 32.57 -6.01
N VAL A 44 3.43 33.50 -5.66
CA VAL A 44 4.84 33.48 -6.08
C VAL A 44 5.57 32.30 -5.46
N ALA A 45 5.28 32.01 -4.18
CA ALA A 45 5.86 30.86 -3.48
C ALA A 45 5.45 29.52 -4.14
N ALA A 46 4.21 29.39 -4.60
CA ALA A 46 3.70 28.19 -5.27
C ALA A 46 4.31 27.96 -6.68
N MET A 47 4.93 28.98 -7.28
CA MET A 47 5.69 28.80 -8.53
C MET A 47 7.07 28.19 -8.29
N ASN A 48 7.58 28.23 -7.05
CA ASN A 48 8.91 27.79 -6.66
C ASN A 48 8.86 26.87 -5.44
N VAL A 49 8.05 25.80 -5.53
CA VAL A 49 7.86 24.82 -4.45
C VAL A 49 9.17 24.11 -4.12
N ARG A 50 9.46 23.97 -2.83
CA ARG A 50 10.56 23.16 -2.30
C ARG A 50 10.05 21.79 -1.87
N PHE A 51 10.87 20.77 -2.06
CA PHE A 51 10.54 19.39 -1.68
C PHE A 51 11.37 18.96 -0.47
N THR A 52 10.77 18.21 0.45
CA THR A 52 11.43 17.70 1.65
C THR A 52 11.09 16.22 1.91
N GLU A 53 12.06 15.43 2.37
CA GLU A 53 11.82 14.05 2.84
C GLU A 53 11.01 13.98 4.14
N GLY A 54 10.70 15.15 4.73
CA GLY A 54 9.95 15.29 5.96
C GLY A 54 10.62 16.29 6.89
N MET A 55 9.81 16.95 7.69
CA MET A 55 10.28 17.86 8.72
C MET A 55 10.11 17.23 10.10
N TRP A 56 11.23 16.87 10.71
CA TRP A 56 11.27 16.20 12.02
C TRP A 56 10.98 17.14 13.20
N VAL A 57 11.01 18.46 12.97
CA VAL A 57 10.63 19.43 14.00
C VAL A 57 9.11 19.58 13.96
N VAL A 58 8.42 19.08 15.00
CA VAL A 58 7.01 19.39 15.26
C VAL A 58 6.91 20.86 15.65
N SER A 59 7.00 21.71 14.64
CA SER A 59 6.88 23.15 14.74
C SER A 59 5.42 23.56 14.56
N SER A 60 4.98 24.58 15.30
CA SER A 60 3.64 25.14 15.15
C SER A 60 3.56 26.04 13.91
N ASP A 61 2.34 26.34 13.49
CA ASP A 61 2.04 27.36 12.48
C ASP A 61 2.74 28.69 12.75
N THR A 62 2.87 29.11 14.01
CA THR A 62 3.57 30.33 14.43
C THR A 62 5.05 30.32 14.05
N TYR A 63 5.72 29.16 14.15
CA TYR A 63 7.11 29.04 13.73
C TYR A 63 7.24 29.25 12.22
N PHE A 64 6.41 28.56 11.44
CA PHE A 64 6.42 28.64 9.98
C PHE A 64 6.08 30.03 9.46
N ASP A 65 5.11 30.70 10.09
CA ASP A 65 4.80 32.10 9.84
C ASP A 65 6.00 33.01 10.10
N SER A 66 6.73 32.80 11.22
CA SER A 66 7.89 33.64 11.56
C SER A 66 9.01 33.57 10.52
N ILE A 67 9.14 32.44 9.81
CA ILE A 67 10.11 32.23 8.73
C ILE A 67 9.50 32.36 7.33
N ARG A 68 8.24 32.82 7.23
CA ARG A 68 7.50 33.04 5.98
C ARG A 68 7.46 31.80 5.08
N MET A 69 7.29 30.63 5.69
CA MET A 69 7.21 29.34 5.02
C MET A 69 5.81 28.76 5.16
N LEU A 70 5.27 28.18 4.09
CA LEU A 70 3.99 27.51 4.09
C LEU A 70 4.17 26.02 3.78
N PRO A 71 4.09 25.14 4.80
CA PRO A 71 4.08 23.70 4.57
C PRO A 71 2.72 23.23 4.04
N ILE A 72 2.74 22.37 3.02
CA ILE A 72 1.58 21.75 2.38
C ILE A 72 1.73 20.24 2.52
N GLY A 73 0.82 19.58 3.25
CA GLY A 73 0.79 18.13 3.39
C GLY A 73 1.99 17.50 4.12
N CYS A 74 3.00 18.28 4.50
CA CYS A 74 4.31 17.74 4.89
C CYS A 74 4.73 17.84 6.36
N VAL A 75 3.94 18.53 7.20
CA VAL A 75 4.21 18.70 8.63
C VAL A 75 2.95 18.37 9.44
N PRO A 76 2.89 17.21 10.12
CA PRO A 76 1.75 16.84 10.95
C PRO A 76 1.40 17.91 11.99
N GLY A 77 0.12 18.24 12.11
CA GLY A 77 -0.40 19.24 13.07
C GLY A 77 -0.29 20.71 12.64
N THR A 78 0.19 21.00 11.43
CA THR A 78 0.11 22.36 10.84
C THR A 78 -1.22 22.60 10.13
N ARG A 79 -1.56 23.87 9.87
CA ARG A 79 -2.88 24.25 9.31
C ARG A 79 -3.24 23.60 7.97
N PHE A 80 -2.27 23.16 7.19
CA PHE A 80 -2.47 22.54 5.86
C PHE A 80 -1.87 21.13 5.79
N ASN A 81 -2.12 20.34 6.83
CA ASN A 81 -1.80 18.91 6.86
C ASN A 81 -3.04 18.10 7.25
N ASP A 82 -3.25 16.97 6.58
CA ASP A 82 -4.37 16.06 6.84
C ASP A 82 -4.13 15.12 8.03
N LYS A 83 -2.97 15.24 8.71
CA LYS A 83 -2.63 14.52 9.93
C LYS A 83 -2.55 15.47 11.11
N SER A 84 -3.10 15.03 12.24
CA SER A 84 -2.98 15.70 13.54
C SER A 84 -1.52 15.73 14.01
N ARG A 85 -1.27 16.46 15.11
CA ARG A 85 0.06 16.50 15.74
C ARG A 85 0.58 15.12 16.15
N ASP A 86 -0.32 14.17 16.43
CA ASP A 86 0.01 12.78 16.77
C ASP A 86 0.18 11.89 15.52
N GLY A 87 0.20 12.49 14.33
CA GLY A 87 0.32 11.77 13.05
C GLY A 87 -0.96 11.05 12.61
N LYS A 88 -2.06 11.18 13.35
CA LYS A 88 -3.34 10.52 13.01
C LYS A 88 -4.05 11.29 11.92
N ARG A 89 -4.57 10.58 10.93
CA ARG A 89 -5.36 11.17 9.85
C ARG A 89 -6.63 11.85 10.37
N ILE A 90 -6.95 13.02 9.84
CA ILE A 90 -8.17 13.78 10.12
C ILE A 90 -9.29 13.18 9.25
N PRO A 91 -10.34 12.58 9.83
CA PRO A 91 -11.40 11.94 9.06
C PRO A 91 -12.13 12.91 8.12
N GLY A 92 -12.38 12.48 6.88
CA GLY A 92 -13.14 13.27 5.90
C GLY A 92 -12.37 14.45 5.30
N HIS A 93 -11.06 14.54 5.56
CA HIS A 93 -10.23 15.62 5.07
C HIS A 93 -8.95 15.08 4.40
N CYS A 94 -8.57 15.73 3.31
CA CYS A 94 -7.25 15.72 2.70
C CYS A 94 -6.72 17.16 2.62
N THR A 95 -5.44 17.33 2.28
CA THR A 95 -4.77 18.65 2.24
C THR A 95 -5.55 19.66 1.39
N CYS A 96 -6.02 19.23 0.20
CA CYS A 96 -6.82 20.05 -0.70
C CYS A 96 -8.12 20.56 -0.07
N THR A 97 -8.86 19.70 0.62
CA THR A 97 -10.14 20.10 1.25
C THR A 97 -9.94 21.04 2.43
N ILE A 98 -8.85 20.86 3.20
CA ILE A 98 -8.49 21.75 4.31
C ILE A 98 -8.19 23.15 3.78
N VAL A 99 -7.36 23.24 2.74
CA VAL A 99 -7.04 24.53 2.09
C VAL A 99 -8.28 25.17 1.47
N SER A 100 -9.15 24.39 0.82
CA SER A 100 -10.41 24.88 0.26
C SER A 100 -11.28 25.55 1.32
N SER A 101 -11.44 24.88 2.46
CA SER A 101 -12.22 25.39 3.59
C SER A 101 -11.57 26.63 4.20
N HIS A 102 -10.25 26.63 4.39
CA HIS A 102 -9.52 27.77 4.96
C HIS A 102 -9.64 29.01 4.07
N LEU A 103 -9.47 28.85 2.76
CA LEU A 103 -9.54 29.94 1.80
C LEU A 103 -10.98 30.40 1.48
N GLY A 104 -11.99 29.67 1.95
CA GLY A 104 -13.41 29.97 1.66
C GLY A 104 -13.77 29.78 0.19
N LEU A 105 -13.17 28.79 -0.48
CA LEU A 105 -13.40 28.52 -1.90
C LEU A 105 -14.74 27.79 -2.10
N ASN A 106 -15.76 28.54 -2.52
CA ASN A 106 -17.11 28.04 -2.77
C ASN A 106 -17.41 27.81 -4.26
N ASP A 107 -16.40 27.88 -5.12
CA ASP A 107 -16.56 27.63 -6.56
C ASP A 107 -16.99 26.16 -6.79
N PRO A 108 -18.11 25.91 -7.51
CA PRO A 108 -18.62 24.55 -7.71
C PRO A 108 -17.66 23.61 -8.45
N ILE A 109 -16.84 24.14 -9.36
CA ILE A 109 -15.88 23.36 -10.14
C ILE A 109 -14.71 22.94 -9.24
N LEU A 110 -14.15 23.88 -8.50
CA LEU A 110 -13.10 23.60 -7.52
C LEU A 110 -13.59 22.64 -6.42
N LYS A 111 -14.85 22.76 -6.01
CA LYS A 111 -15.47 21.83 -5.06
C LYS A 111 -15.52 20.41 -5.63
N ARG A 112 -16.00 20.24 -6.88
CA ARG A 112 -16.06 18.94 -7.55
C ARG A 112 -14.67 18.29 -7.68
N ILE A 113 -13.64 19.08 -8.02
CA ILE A 113 -12.25 18.60 -8.06
C ILE A 113 -11.78 18.17 -6.66
N ALA A 114 -12.02 18.99 -5.63
CA ALA A 114 -11.63 18.67 -4.26
C ALA A 114 -12.31 17.39 -3.73
N GLU A 115 -13.58 17.17 -4.06
CA GLU A 115 -14.32 15.95 -3.70
C GLU A 115 -13.70 14.70 -4.34
N GLU A 116 -13.35 14.76 -5.62
CA GLU A 116 -12.71 13.63 -6.30
C GLU A 116 -11.28 13.36 -5.79
N VAL A 117 -10.54 14.43 -5.47
CA VAL A 117 -9.21 14.33 -4.84
C VAL A 117 -9.30 13.71 -3.44
N LEU A 118 -10.25 14.15 -2.61
CA LEU A 118 -10.50 13.57 -1.29
C LEU A 118 -10.83 12.08 -1.40
N ARG A 119 -11.68 11.71 -2.36
CA ARG A 119 -12.03 10.32 -2.62
C ARG A 119 -10.80 9.49 -2.97
N CYS A 120 -9.97 9.96 -3.90
CA CYS A 120 -8.74 9.28 -4.27
C CYS A 120 -7.78 9.12 -3.08
N ASP A 121 -7.76 10.09 -2.18
CA ASP A 121 -6.87 10.08 -1.01
C ASP A 121 -7.41 9.19 0.13
N SER A 122 -8.73 9.12 0.30
CA SER A 122 -9.38 8.50 1.46
C SER A 122 -9.90 7.08 1.23
N GLU A 123 -10.28 6.75 -0.01
CA GLU A 123 -10.92 5.48 -0.32
C GLU A 123 -9.92 4.44 -0.84
N PRO A 124 -10.01 3.18 -0.40
CA PRO A 124 -9.26 2.11 -1.03
C PRO A 124 -9.80 1.84 -2.45
N GLY A 125 -8.93 1.36 -3.33
CA GLY A 125 -9.35 0.84 -4.64
C GLY A 125 -9.35 1.84 -5.79
N VAL A 126 -8.69 2.99 -5.62
CA VAL A 126 -8.28 3.88 -6.72
C VAL A 126 -7.59 3.09 -7.81
N LYS A 127 -8.00 3.30 -9.06
CA LYS A 127 -7.51 2.57 -10.23
C LYS A 127 -6.19 3.16 -10.70
N SER A 128 -5.36 2.31 -11.30
CA SER A 128 -4.06 2.72 -11.83
C SER A 128 -4.13 3.78 -12.93
N THR A 129 -5.30 3.96 -13.55
CA THR A 129 -5.54 4.98 -14.58
C THR A 129 -6.12 6.28 -14.02
N GLU A 130 -6.38 6.36 -12.71
CA GLU A 130 -6.80 7.60 -12.07
C GLU A 130 -5.57 8.44 -11.70
N LEU A 131 -5.70 9.77 -11.81
CA LEU A 131 -4.59 10.70 -11.69
C LEU A 131 -3.78 10.53 -10.40
N ALA A 132 -4.41 10.16 -9.28
CA ALA A 132 -3.69 9.95 -8.03
C ALA A 132 -2.69 8.78 -8.10
N GLU A 133 -3.06 7.68 -8.76
CA GLU A 133 -2.15 6.56 -8.97
C GLU A 133 -1.15 6.85 -10.08
N LEU A 134 -1.55 7.63 -11.10
CA LEU A 134 -0.63 8.06 -12.15
C LEU A 134 0.46 9.01 -11.62
N VAL A 135 0.13 9.90 -10.67
CA VAL A 135 1.11 10.75 -9.97
C VAL A 135 2.12 9.90 -9.20
N LYS A 136 1.66 8.94 -8.39
CA LYS A 136 2.54 8.01 -7.67
C LYS A 136 3.43 7.23 -8.62
N MET A 137 2.88 6.82 -9.76
CA MET A 137 3.61 6.14 -10.82
C MET A 137 4.66 7.06 -11.46
N GLY A 138 4.32 8.32 -11.75
CA GLY A 138 5.24 9.33 -12.26
C GLY A 138 6.44 9.53 -11.34
N HIS A 139 6.22 9.66 -10.04
CA HIS A 139 7.29 9.81 -9.03
C HIS A 139 8.22 8.59 -8.95
N ARG A 140 7.70 7.37 -9.08
CA ARG A 140 8.55 6.16 -9.16
C ARG A 140 9.44 6.13 -10.40
N ARG A 141 9.04 6.79 -11.48
CA ARG A 141 9.67 6.70 -12.81
C ARG A 141 10.57 7.88 -13.12
N VAL A 142 10.28 9.03 -12.53
CA VAL A 142 10.95 10.29 -12.79
C VAL A 142 11.51 10.80 -11.48
N SER A 143 12.83 10.94 -11.41
CA SER A 143 13.53 11.43 -10.21
C SER A 143 13.25 12.90 -9.89
N ASN A 144 12.69 13.66 -10.83
CA ASN A 144 12.41 15.08 -10.67
C ASN A 144 10.95 15.33 -10.26
N ASN A 145 10.76 15.65 -8.98
CA ASN A 145 9.48 16.04 -8.40
C ASN A 145 8.79 17.21 -9.12
N ALA A 146 9.56 18.22 -9.56
CA ALA A 146 9.01 19.39 -10.24
C ALA A 146 8.43 19.03 -11.62
N SER A 147 9.01 18.05 -12.32
CA SER A 147 8.50 17.57 -13.61
C SER A 147 7.15 16.88 -13.45
N VAL A 148 7.01 15.99 -12.45
CA VAL A 148 5.75 15.30 -12.18
C VAL A 148 4.68 16.29 -11.69
N LEU A 149 5.06 17.24 -10.83
CA LEU A 149 4.19 18.33 -10.39
C LEU A 149 3.64 19.13 -11.58
N LYS A 150 4.52 19.60 -12.48
CA LYS A 150 4.12 20.35 -13.68
C LYS A 150 3.20 19.54 -14.58
N TRP A 151 3.52 18.27 -14.82
CA TRP A 151 2.71 17.35 -15.62
C TRP A 151 1.29 17.20 -15.01
N ALA A 152 1.20 16.89 -13.73
CA ALA A 152 -0.08 16.68 -13.05
C ALA A 152 -0.93 17.97 -13.00
N ILE A 153 -0.30 19.13 -12.81
CA ILE A 153 -0.98 20.44 -12.87
C ILE A 153 -1.58 20.70 -14.25
N ALA A 154 -0.87 20.39 -15.33
CA ALA A 154 -1.41 20.55 -16.69
C ALA A 154 -2.68 19.69 -16.91
N LEU A 155 -2.69 18.47 -16.36
CA LEU A 155 -3.86 17.59 -16.42
C LEU A 155 -5.05 18.15 -15.61
N LEU A 156 -4.80 18.65 -14.41
CA LEU A 156 -5.83 19.28 -13.57
C LEU A 156 -6.37 20.58 -14.19
N ASP A 157 -5.52 21.35 -14.86
CA ASP A 157 -5.95 22.54 -15.59
C ASP A 157 -6.87 22.17 -16.76
N ALA A 158 -6.55 21.12 -17.53
CA ALA A 158 -7.42 20.63 -18.59
C ALA A 158 -8.78 20.18 -18.04
N VAL A 159 -8.80 19.45 -16.91
CA VAL A 159 -10.04 19.05 -16.22
C VAL A 159 -10.84 20.29 -15.78
N ASN A 160 -10.19 21.25 -15.14
CA ASN A 160 -10.84 22.48 -14.68
C ASN A 160 -11.46 23.26 -15.85
N VAL A 161 -10.72 23.40 -16.95
CA VAL A 161 -11.17 24.07 -18.18
C VAL A 161 -12.38 23.34 -18.79
N GLN A 162 -12.35 22.02 -18.88
CA GLN A 162 -13.48 21.24 -19.39
C GLN A 162 -14.72 21.37 -18.49
N LEU A 163 -14.54 21.36 -17.16
CA LEU A 163 -15.65 21.55 -16.22
C LEU A 163 -16.23 22.97 -16.25
N ALA A 164 -15.40 23.98 -16.53
CA ALA A 164 -15.82 25.38 -16.61
C ALA A 164 -16.58 25.71 -17.89
N PHE A 165 -16.08 25.25 -19.04
CA PHE A 165 -16.60 25.66 -20.34
C PHE A 165 -17.46 24.60 -21.03
N ALA A 166 -17.46 23.36 -20.51
CA ALA A 166 -18.23 22.24 -21.04
C ALA A 166 -18.05 22.04 -22.55
N TYR A 167 -16.81 22.08 -23.05
CA TYR A 167 -16.53 21.94 -24.49
C TYR A 167 -17.19 20.67 -25.05
N VAL A 168 -17.89 20.87 -26.17
CA VAL A 168 -18.57 19.81 -26.91
C VAL A 168 -17.52 18.99 -27.67
N PRO A 169 -17.68 17.67 -27.81
CA PRO A 169 -16.80 16.88 -28.67
C PRO A 169 -16.78 17.43 -30.10
N ALA A 170 -15.60 17.66 -30.68
CA ALA A 170 -15.50 18.01 -32.08
C ALA A 170 -15.79 16.77 -32.95
N PRO A 171 -16.40 16.93 -34.14
CA PRO A 171 -16.58 15.83 -35.09
C PRO A 171 -15.22 15.19 -35.43
N GLY A 172 -15.13 13.86 -35.34
CA GLY A 172 -13.88 13.14 -35.57
C GLY A 172 -12.93 13.06 -34.37
N ASN A 173 -13.40 13.44 -33.18
CA ASN A 173 -12.59 13.45 -31.95
C ASN A 173 -11.83 12.14 -31.73
N HIS A 174 -10.52 12.29 -31.55
CA HIS A 174 -9.66 11.25 -31.04
C HIS A 174 -10.12 10.89 -29.61
N SER A 175 -10.11 9.61 -29.28
CA SER A 175 -10.32 9.12 -27.92
C SER A 175 -8.99 8.66 -27.32
N LEU A 176 -8.96 8.34 -26.02
CA LEU A 176 -7.82 7.65 -25.42
C LEU A 176 -7.45 6.38 -26.20
N MET A 177 -8.43 5.62 -26.69
CA MET A 177 -8.19 4.43 -27.52
C MET A 177 -7.54 4.79 -28.86
N THR A 178 -7.88 5.94 -29.45
CA THR A 178 -7.28 6.41 -30.70
C THR A 178 -5.80 6.75 -30.50
N ILE A 179 -5.47 7.47 -29.41
CA ILE A 179 -4.09 7.78 -29.04
C ILE A 179 -3.31 6.48 -28.75
N PHE A 180 -3.90 5.56 -27.99
CA PHE A 180 -3.29 4.25 -27.72
C PHE A 180 -3.02 3.48 -29.02
N GLY A 181 -3.97 3.44 -29.96
CA GLY A 181 -3.80 2.80 -31.27
C GLY A 181 -2.69 3.43 -32.09
N GLN A 182 -2.55 4.76 -32.06
CA GLN A 182 -1.43 5.46 -32.68
C GLN A 182 -0.09 4.99 -32.10
N PHE A 183 0.05 4.97 -30.77
CA PHE A 183 1.29 4.51 -30.12
C PHE A 183 1.60 3.03 -30.39
N VAL A 184 0.58 2.18 -30.54
CA VAL A 184 0.77 0.79 -30.96
C VAL A 184 1.31 0.72 -32.39
N ASN A 185 0.78 1.53 -33.31
CA ASN A 185 1.26 1.58 -34.70
C ASN A 185 2.70 2.12 -34.81
N GLU A 186 3.11 2.96 -33.86
CA GLU A 186 4.48 3.47 -33.71
C GLU A 186 5.42 2.49 -32.96
N ASP A 187 4.98 1.27 -32.67
CA ASP A 187 5.73 0.23 -31.94
C ASP A 187 6.23 0.67 -30.55
N ARG A 188 5.53 1.60 -29.89
CA ARG A 188 5.90 2.05 -28.52
C ARG A 188 5.69 0.95 -27.47
N PHE A 189 4.85 -0.05 -27.74
CA PHE A 189 4.49 -1.13 -26.80
C PHE A 189 4.78 -2.54 -27.38
N PRO A 190 6.06 -2.93 -27.55
CA PRO A 190 6.44 -4.12 -28.31
C PRO A 190 6.16 -5.47 -27.60
N ASP A 191 5.98 -5.51 -26.27
CA ASP A 191 5.74 -6.76 -25.53
C ASP A 191 4.30 -7.24 -25.71
N ASP A 192 4.14 -8.37 -26.41
CA ASP A 192 2.86 -9.01 -26.75
C ASP A 192 2.01 -9.41 -25.56
N GLN A 193 2.58 -9.49 -24.35
CA GLN A 193 1.88 -9.89 -23.14
C GLN A 193 1.52 -8.67 -22.28
N ALA A 194 2.31 -7.61 -22.31
CA ALA A 194 2.04 -6.37 -21.60
C ALA A 194 1.05 -5.48 -22.37
N ARG A 195 1.15 -5.43 -23.70
CA ARG A 195 0.29 -4.59 -24.55
C ARG A 195 -1.21 -4.90 -24.43
N PRO A 196 -1.68 -6.17 -24.46
CA PRO A 196 -3.10 -6.48 -24.22
C PRO A 196 -3.56 -6.01 -22.83
N ARG A 197 -2.71 -6.15 -21.81
CA ARG A 197 -3.03 -5.69 -20.47
C ARG A 197 -3.12 -4.17 -20.37
N LEU A 198 -2.26 -3.43 -21.06
CA LEU A 198 -2.39 -1.97 -21.17
C LEU A 198 -3.69 -1.60 -21.89
N CYS A 199 -4.04 -2.30 -22.97
CA CYS A 199 -5.31 -2.09 -23.68
C CYS A 199 -6.53 -2.31 -22.76
N GLU A 200 -6.51 -3.31 -21.88
CA GLU A 200 -7.55 -3.52 -20.86
C GLU A 200 -7.63 -2.35 -19.87
N LEU A 201 -6.50 -1.79 -19.44
CA LEU A 201 -6.51 -0.60 -18.58
C LEU A 201 -7.13 0.61 -19.30
N VAL A 202 -6.79 0.82 -20.57
CA VAL A 202 -7.35 1.88 -21.41
C VAL A 202 -8.88 1.71 -21.54
N LYS A 203 -9.35 0.52 -21.91
CA LYS A 203 -10.79 0.22 -22.00
C LYS A 203 -11.50 0.43 -20.67
N GLY A 204 -10.94 -0.10 -19.59
CA GLY A 204 -11.50 0.06 -18.26
C GLY A 204 -11.60 1.53 -17.85
N SER A 205 -10.60 2.35 -18.19
CA SER A 205 -10.66 3.80 -17.95
C SER A 205 -11.81 4.46 -18.73
N MET A 206 -12.04 4.05 -19.98
CA MET A 206 -13.15 4.56 -20.81
C MET A 206 -14.54 4.13 -20.30
N ASP A 207 -14.63 2.97 -19.66
CA ASP A 207 -15.89 2.46 -19.09
C ASP A 207 -16.33 3.25 -17.84
N ARG A 208 -15.38 3.85 -17.10
CA ARG A 208 -15.62 4.59 -15.84
C ARG A 208 -15.85 6.08 -16.07
N LYS A 209 -17.01 6.39 -16.66
CA LYS A 209 -17.38 7.76 -17.09
C LYS A 209 -17.74 8.73 -15.96
N ASP A 210 -17.92 8.23 -14.74
CA ASP A 210 -18.30 9.01 -13.56
C ASP A 210 -17.12 9.73 -12.89
N ARG A 211 -15.88 9.42 -13.28
CA ARG A 211 -14.66 9.90 -12.64
C ARG A 211 -13.93 10.94 -13.48
N ILE A 212 -13.69 12.11 -12.89
CA ILE A 212 -13.01 13.23 -13.58
C ILE A 212 -11.48 13.12 -13.57
N THR A 213 -10.93 12.20 -12.78
CA THR A 213 -9.49 11.94 -12.70
C THR A 213 -9.07 10.70 -13.51
N GLU A 214 -9.99 10.02 -14.18
CA GLU A 214 -9.66 8.92 -15.09
C GLU A 214 -8.89 9.41 -16.31
N LEU A 215 -7.89 8.64 -16.73
CA LEU A 215 -7.06 8.96 -17.90
C LEU A 215 -7.90 9.19 -19.17
N SER A 216 -8.99 8.45 -19.35
CA SER A 216 -9.91 8.64 -20.48
C SER A 216 -10.58 10.01 -20.45
N PHE A 217 -11.09 10.42 -19.28
CA PHE A 217 -11.70 11.73 -19.08
C PHE A 217 -10.68 12.85 -19.26
N ILE A 218 -9.48 12.70 -18.71
CA ILE A 218 -8.39 13.67 -18.84
C ILE A 218 -7.95 13.81 -20.30
N ALA A 219 -7.78 12.71 -21.03
CA ALA A 219 -7.45 12.74 -22.45
C ALA A 219 -8.53 13.47 -23.25
N ASP A 220 -9.81 13.20 -22.97
CA ASP A 220 -10.93 13.93 -23.56
C ASP A 220 -10.86 15.44 -23.27
N CYS A 221 -10.52 15.84 -22.04
CA CYS A 221 -10.36 17.25 -21.67
C CYS A 221 -9.25 17.93 -22.49
N LEU A 222 -8.08 17.27 -22.59
CA LEU A 222 -6.93 17.79 -23.35
C LEU A 222 -7.27 17.97 -24.83
N ILE A 223 -7.91 16.97 -25.43
CA ILE A 223 -8.30 16.97 -26.85
C ILE A 223 -9.32 18.09 -27.12
N ARG A 224 -10.35 18.22 -26.27
CA ARG A 224 -11.40 19.25 -26.45
C ARG A 224 -10.88 20.66 -26.22
N ALA A 225 -9.91 20.82 -25.32
CA ALA A 225 -9.22 22.09 -25.11
C ALA A 225 -8.16 22.39 -26.19
N ASN A 226 -7.96 21.48 -27.16
CA ASN A 226 -6.90 21.57 -28.16
C ASN A 226 -5.52 21.84 -27.53
N HIS A 227 -5.21 21.12 -26.43
CA HIS A 227 -3.96 21.31 -25.72
C HIS A 227 -2.78 20.85 -26.61
N PRO A 228 -1.75 21.69 -26.83
CA PRO A 228 -0.67 21.38 -27.79
C PRO A 228 0.09 20.10 -27.42
N ASP A 229 0.29 19.87 -26.12
CA ASP A 229 1.06 18.72 -25.62
C ASP A 229 0.18 17.47 -25.33
N THR A 230 -1.00 17.35 -25.94
CA THR A 230 -1.95 16.26 -25.63
C THR A 230 -1.31 14.88 -25.77
N LEU A 231 -0.61 14.63 -26.88
CA LEU A 231 0.04 13.33 -27.13
C LEU A 231 1.15 13.06 -26.12
N ASP A 232 1.95 14.05 -25.76
CA ASP A 232 3.06 13.89 -24.80
C ASP A 232 2.54 13.62 -23.39
N LEU A 233 1.52 14.37 -22.94
CA LEU A 233 0.93 14.24 -21.62
C LEU A 233 0.26 12.88 -21.42
N VAL A 234 -0.50 12.41 -22.42
CA VAL A 234 -1.14 11.09 -22.41
C VAL A 234 -0.12 9.98 -22.64
N GLY A 235 0.86 10.21 -23.52
CA GLY A 235 1.98 9.32 -23.80
C GLY A 235 2.77 8.99 -22.54
N PHE A 236 3.12 10.00 -21.75
CA PHE A 236 3.78 9.82 -20.45
C PHE A 236 3.02 8.83 -19.56
N ALA A 237 1.70 8.98 -19.45
CA ALA A 237 0.89 8.07 -18.62
C ALA A 237 0.89 6.64 -19.18
N LEU A 238 0.68 6.46 -20.49
CA LEU A 238 0.62 5.14 -21.13
C LEU A 238 1.96 4.42 -21.12
N ASP A 239 3.05 5.12 -21.44
CA ASP A 239 4.42 4.59 -21.46
C ASP A 239 4.80 4.03 -20.09
N HIS A 240 4.48 4.76 -19.02
CA HIS A 240 4.83 4.32 -17.68
C HIS A 240 3.85 3.30 -17.07
N LEU A 241 2.57 3.30 -17.45
CA LEU A 241 1.66 2.20 -17.14
C LEU A 241 2.14 0.89 -17.79
N TYR A 242 2.58 0.95 -19.05
CA TYR A 242 3.18 -0.18 -19.74
C TYR A 242 4.42 -0.71 -19.02
N ASN A 243 5.32 0.18 -18.60
CA ASN A 243 6.50 -0.19 -17.83
C ASN A 243 6.14 -0.82 -16.47
N ASP A 244 5.13 -0.31 -15.75
CA ASP A 244 4.64 -0.91 -14.50
C ASP A 244 4.11 -2.34 -14.72
N ILE A 245 3.48 -2.61 -15.87
CA ILE A 245 3.04 -3.96 -16.25
C ILE A 245 4.25 -4.88 -16.48
N ILE A 246 5.25 -4.44 -17.25
CA ILE A 246 6.46 -5.23 -17.51
C ILE A 246 7.19 -5.56 -16.22
N GLU A 247 7.43 -4.56 -15.37
CA GLU A 247 8.09 -4.73 -14.08
C GLU A 247 7.31 -5.68 -13.17
N TYR A 248 6.00 -5.54 -13.10
CA TYR A 248 5.19 -6.47 -12.33
C TYR A 248 5.33 -7.92 -12.81
N ARG A 249 5.38 -8.14 -14.14
CA ARG A 249 5.62 -9.47 -14.72
C ARG A 249 7.02 -9.98 -14.40
N ASN A 250 8.03 -9.12 -14.43
CA ASN A 250 9.40 -9.48 -14.07
C ASN A 250 9.49 -9.88 -12.59
N ALA A 251 8.82 -9.14 -11.70
CA ALA A 251 8.69 -9.51 -10.29
C ALA A 251 8.00 -10.88 -10.10
N ILE A 252 6.96 -11.20 -10.87
CA ILE A 252 6.35 -12.54 -10.85
C ILE A 252 7.37 -13.62 -11.26
N LYS A 253 8.12 -13.38 -12.35
CA LYS A 253 9.17 -14.31 -12.81
C LYS A 253 10.25 -14.50 -11.75
N GLU A 254 10.64 -13.44 -11.07
CA GLU A 254 11.62 -13.45 -9.99
C GLU A 254 11.11 -14.25 -8.79
N CYS A 255 9.88 -13.98 -8.32
CA CYS A 255 9.23 -14.80 -7.30
C CYS A 255 9.21 -16.28 -7.72
N ARG A 256 8.87 -16.58 -8.98
CA ARG A 256 8.84 -17.96 -9.54
C ARG A 256 10.19 -18.67 -9.48
N LYS A 257 11.28 -17.94 -9.73
CA LYS A 257 12.65 -18.46 -9.72
C LYS A 257 13.22 -18.66 -8.32
N SER A 258 12.66 -17.99 -7.30
CA SER A 258 13.13 -18.18 -5.93
C SER A 258 12.95 -19.64 -5.49
N HIS A 259 14.04 -20.27 -5.07
CA HIS A 259 14.08 -21.64 -4.56
C HIS A 259 13.67 -21.74 -3.09
N ASP A 260 13.65 -20.61 -2.37
CA ASP A 260 13.34 -20.56 -0.94
C ASP A 260 11.82 -20.51 -0.71
N ARG A 261 11.14 -21.57 -1.16
CA ARG A 261 9.70 -21.77 -1.03
C ARG A 261 9.46 -22.91 -0.06
N ILE A 262 8.75 -22.62 1.03
CA ILE A 262 8.40 -23.64 2.01
C ILE A 262 6.91 -23.61 2.31
N THR A 263 6.41 -24.74 2.78
CA THR A 263 5.07 -24.85 3.35
C THR A 263 5.22 -25.11 4.83
N VAL A 264 4.57 -24.27 5.64
CA VAL A 264 4.56 -24.40 7.10
C VAL A 264 3.13 -24.62 7.58
N GLU A 265 3.01 -25.22 8.76
CA GLU A 265 1.73 -25.42 9.42
C GLU A 265 1.25 -24.09 10.02
N MET A 266 -0.03 -23.78 9.84
CA MET A 266 -0.72 -22.66 10.48
C MET A 266 -2.01 -23.14 11.14
N PHE A 267 -2.18 -22.85 12.42
CA PHE A 267 -3.40 -23.13 13.14
C PHE A 267 -4.46 -22.06 12.87
N ARG A 268 -5.63 -22.48 12.41
CA ARG A 268 -6.81 -21.64 12.24
C ARG A 268 -7.75 -21.82 13.41
N ALA A 269 -7.76 -20.85 14.32
CA ALA A 269 -8.61 -20.88 15.51
C ALA A 269 -10.11 -20.94 15.19
N ASP A 270 -10.54 -20.22 14.15
CA ASP A 270 -11.93 -20.20 13.67
C ASP A 270 -12.43 -21.55 13.15
N GLN A 271 -11.52 -22.39 12.67
CA GLN A 271 -11.81 -23.73 12.13
C GLN A 271 -11.30 -24.85 13.03
N ASN A 272 -10.64 -24.51 14.14
CA ASN A 272 -9.94 -25.43 15.05
C ASN A 272 -9.12 -26.51 14.33
N ARG A 273 -8.39 -26.12 13.26
CA ARG A 273 -7.58 -27.05 12.45
C ARG A 273 -6.26 -26.44 12.02
N VAL A 274 -5.29 -27.31 11.72
CA VAL A 274 -4.02 -26.93 11.10
C VAL A 274 -4.19 -26.96 9.58
N ILE A 275 -3.70 -25.93 8.90
CA ILE A 275 -3.66 -25.84 7.44
C ILE A 275 -2.27 -25.48 6.95
N ASP A 276 -2.03 -25.69 5.67
CA ASP A 276 -0.79 -25.30 5.00
C ASP A 276 -0.76 -23.79 4.69
N LEU A 277 0.33 -23.17 5.12
CA LEU A 277 0.71 -21.80 4.80
C LEU A 277 1.94 -21.82 3.90
N ARG A 278 1.79 -21.28 2.69
CA ARG A 278 2.90 -21.08 1.76
C ARG A 278 3.70 -19.85 2.17
N VAL A 279 4.99 -20.05 2.42
CA VAL A 279 5.94 -18.99 2.71
C VAL A 279 6.92 -18.88 1.54
N LEU A 280 7.14 -17.65 1.09
CA LEU A 280 8.11 -17.34 0.06
C LEU A 280 9.17 -16.44 0.65
N PHE A 281 10.43 -16.86 0.62
CA PHE A 281 11.57 -15.98 0.86
C PHE A 281 12.13 -15.51 -0.50
N VAL A 282 12.40 -14.21 -0.64
CA VAL A 282 12.97 -13.62 -1.87
C VAL A 282 14.04 -12.61 -1.51
N LYS A 283 15.19 -12.68 -2.20
CA LYS A 283 16.18 -11.61 -2.20
C LYS A 283 15.92 -10.71 -3.40
N SER A 284 15.48 -9.48 -3.16
CA SER A 284 15.11 -8.56 -4.25
C SER A 284 15.03 -7.11 -3.80
N ASP A 285 15.39 -6.19 -4.69
CA ASP A 285 15.09 -4.76 -4.54
C ASP A 285 13.78 -4.37 -5.23
N HIS A 286 13.21 -5.26 -6.04
CA HIS A 286 12.13 -4.91 -6.94
C HIS A 286 10.87 -4.48 -6.15
N PRO A 287 10.31 -3.28 -6.40
CA PRO A 287 9.25 -2.70 -5.58
C PRO A 287 7.95 -3.52 -5.62
N SER A 288 7.65 -4.11 -6.78
CA SER A 288 6.47 -4.94 -7.01
C SER A 288 6.50 -6.34 -6.38
N ILE A 289 7.59 -6.78 -5.73
CA ILE A 289 7.72 -8.16 -5.22
C ILE A 289 6.66 -8.52 -4.20
N ILE A 290 6.26 -7.56 -3.35
CA ILE A 290 5.22 -7.79 -2.35
C ILE A 290 3.90 -8.16 -3.03
N ARG A 291 3.49 -7.40 -4.06
CA ARG A 291 2.28 -7.69 -4.84
C ARG A 291 2.44 -8.97 -5.65
N ALA A 292 3.58 -9.14 -6.32
CA ALA A 292 3.84 -10.27 -7.21
C ALA A 292 3.86 -11.61 -6.46
N SER A 293 4.36 -11.66 -5.23
CA SER A 293 4.40 -12.88 -4.40
C SER A 293 3.04 -13.53 -4.18
N LYS A 294 1.97 -12.73 -4.21
CA LYS A 294 0.57 -13.16 -4.01
C LYS A 294 -0.08 -13.65 -5.30
N HIS A 295 0.56 -13.45 -6.45
CA HIS A 295 0.03 -13.87 -7.74
C HIS A 295 0.00 -15.40 -7.84
N GLN A 296 -0.99 -15.95 -8.55
CA GLN A 296 -1.14 -17.40 -8.73
C GLN A 296 0.09 -18.02 -9.42
N ASP A 297 0.60 -17.39 -10.48
CA ASP A 297 1.82 -17.84 -11.18
C ASP A 297 3.09 -17.75 -10.32
N ALA A 298 3.07 -16.92 -9.27
CA ALA A 298 4.15 -16.85 -8.29
C ALA A 298 3.98 -17.88 -7.16
N GLY A 299 2.90 -18.68 -7.14
CA GLY A 299 2.62 -19.68 -6.12
C GLY A 299 1.64 -19.23 -5.02
N ALA A 300 1.11 -18.00 -5.11
CA ALA A 300 0.17 -17.42 -4.15
C ALA A 300 0.63 -17.56 -2.69
N ALA A 301 1.78 -16.95 -2.37
CA ALA A 301 2.34 -16.98 -1.03
C ALA A 301 1.37 -16.33 -0.03
N GLY A 302 1.14 -16.99 1.11
CA GLY A 302 0.40 -16.39 2.23
C GLY A 302 1.29 -15.49 3.09
N LEU A 303 2.59 -15.76 3.10
CA LEU A 303 3.60 -14.97 3.79
C LEU A 303 4.80 -14.75 2.85
N LEU A 304 5.22 -13.50 2.69
CA LEU A 304 6.45 -13.14 2.00
C LEU A 304 7.49 -12.67 3.02
N ILE A 305 8.73 -13.13 2.86
CA ILE A 305 9.91 -12.57 3.53
C ILE A 305 10.83 -12.05 2.44
N LYS A 306 11.01 -10.73 2.38
CA LYS A 306 11.85 -10.05 1.40
C LYS A 306 13.13 -9.59 2.10
N ARG A 307 14.28 -9.88 1.52
CA ARG A 307 15.56 -9.23 1.88
C ARG A 307 16.05 -8.42 0.68
N ASN A 308 16.31 -7.14 0.86
CA ASN A 308 16.82 -6.29 -0.21
C ASN A 308 18.35 -6.42 -0.34
N SER A 309 18.97 -5.79 -1.35
CA SER A 309 20.43 -5.85 -1.55
C SER A 309 21.22 -5.16 -0.44
N ALA A 310 20.61 -4.17 0.23
CA ALA A 310 21.17 -3.54 1.42
C ALA A 310 21.13 -4.43 2.67
N GLY A 311 20.47 -5.59 2.63
CA GLY A 311 20.37 -6.56 3.73
C GLY A 311 19.15 -6.38 4.64
N GLN A 312 18.41 -5.29 4.47
CA GLN A 312 17.16 -5.00 5.18
C GLN A 312 16.10 -6.06 4.88
N VAL A 313 15.28 -6.38 5.88
CA VAL A 313 14.27 -7.45 5.80
C VAL A 313 12.87 -6.92 6.05
N GLY A 314 11.92 -7.37 5.22
CA GLY A 314 10.48 -7.17 5.44
C GLY A 314 9.72 -8.48 5.42
N VAL A 315 8.77 -8.63 6.35
CA VAL A 315 7.83 -9.74 6.46
C VAL A 315 6.43 -9.20 6.15
N PHE A 316 5.76 -9.79 5.16
CA PHE A 316 4.48 -9.33 4.65
C PHE A 316 3.47 -10.47 4.62
N ALA A 317 2.44 -10.37 5.47
CA ALA A 317 1.32 -11.30 5.47
C ALA A 317 0.28 -10.94 4.40
N ASP A 318 -0.37 -11.95 3.83
CA ASP A 318 -1.54 -11.71 3.00
C ASP A 318 -2.79 -11.49 3.84
N LYS A 319 -3.19 -10.22 3.98
CA LYS A 319 -4.39 -9.82 4.73
C LYS A 319 -5.69 -10.48 4.27
N ASN A 320 -5.77 -10.87 2.99
CA ASN A 320 -6.96 -11.54 2.46
C ASN A 320 -7.09 -12.97 2.98
N ARG A 321 -6.03 -13.54 3.55
CA ARG A 321 -6.03 -14.85 4.17
C ARG A 321 -6.51 -14.73 5.62
N GLN A 322 -7.78 -15.05 5.83
CA GLN A 322 -8.42 -15.05 7.15
C GLN A 322 -7.61 -15.85 8.19
N GLY A 323 -7.45 -15.27 9.38
CA GLY A 323 -6.78 -15.89 10.53
C GLY A 323 -5.26 -15.87 10.49
N LEU A 324 -4.63 -15.35 9.43
CA LEU A 324 -3.17 -15.19 9.39
C LEU A 324 -2.75 -13.93 10.15
N HIS A 325 -2.11 -14.13 11.30
CA HIS A 325 -1.48 -13.09 12.10
C HIS A 325 0.01 -13.39 12.25
N ILE A 326 0.87 -12.37 12.13
CA ILE A 326 2.32 -12.52 12.30
C ILE A 326 2.80 -12.06 13.69
N ASP A 327 1.88 -11.83 14.63
CA ASP A 327 2.19 -11.32 15.98
C ASP A 327 3.27 -12.16 16.69
N ASP A 328 3.14 -13.48 16.69
CA ASP A 328 4.14 -14.35 17.34
C ASP A 328 5.47 -14.38 16.58
N LEU A 329 5.46 -14.26 15.25
CA LEU A 329 6.69 -14.15 14.45
C LEU A 329 7.43 -12.84 14.77
N VAL A 330 6.68 -11.73 14.88
CA VAL A 330 7.20 -10.42 15.29
C VAL A 330 7.85 -10.50 16.67
N ALA A 331 7.16 -11.11 17.63
CA ALA A 331 7.68 -11.26 18.99
C ALA A 331 8.94 -12.14 19.04
N MET A 332 8.99 -13.22 18.26
CA MET A 332 10.19 -14.06 18.13
C MET A 332 11.38 -13.30 17.56
N ILE A 333 11.19 -12.48 16.51
CA ILE A 333 12.26 -11.70 15.90
C ILE A 333 12.74 -10.60 16.86
N ARG A 334 11.81 -9.85 17.47
CA ARG A 334 12.16 -8.80 18.44
C ARG A 334 12.89 -9.34 19.65
N TRP A 335 12.48 -10.51 20.16
CA TRP A 335 13.21 -11.20 21.23
C TRP A 335 14.67 -11.47 20.85
N THR A 336 14.91 -11.91 19.62
CA THR A 336 16.27 -12.17 19.12
C THR A 336 17.13 -10.92 19.08
N GLU A 337 16.55 -9.75 18.80
CA GLU A 337 17.27 -8.47 18.71
C GLU A 337 17.31 -7.68 20.04
N LEU A 338 16.56 -8.12 21.07
CA LEU A 338 16.65 -7.49 22.38
C LEU A 338 18.10 -7.55 22.90
N PRO A 339 18.58 -6.47 23.57
CA PRO A 339 19.84 -6.51 24.31
C PRO A 339 19.82 -7.59 25.39
N LYS A 340 20.86 -8.41 25.46
CA LYS A 340 20.96 -9.53 26.40
C LYS A 340 22.20 -9.44 27.28
N ASP A 341 22.13 -10.08 28.44
CA ASP A 341 23.27 -10.32 29.31
C ASP A 341 24.17 -11.45 28.76
N GLN A 342 25.26 -11.73 29.48
CA GLN A 342 26.22 -12.80 29.11
C GLN A 342 25.60 -14.21 29.14
N LEU A 343 24.40 -14.37 29.70
CA LEU A 343 23.66 -15.62 29.79
C LEU A 343 22.51 -15.68 28.77
N ASP A 344 22.53 -14.81 27.75
CA ASP A 344 21.50 -14.71 26.69
C ASP A 344 20.10 -14.37 27.24
N ARG A 345 20.03 -13.68 28.39
CA ARG A 345 18.76 -13.22 28.98
C ARG A 345 18.55 -11.75 28.66
N PRO A 346 17.35 -11.31 28.29
CA PRO A 346 17.08 -9.89 28.05
C PRO A 346 17.45 -9.02 29.26
N LEU A 347 18.10 -7.89 29.00
CA LEU A 347 18.39 -6.90 30.03
C LEU A 347 17.08 -6.29 30.54
N VAL A 348 16.97 -6.11 31.86
CA VAL A 348 15.80 -5.50 32.53
C VAL A 348 16.22 -4.16 33.12
N GLY A 349 15.44 -3.11 32.84
CA GLY A 349 15.70 -1.76 33.30
C GLY A 349 16.81 -1.03 32.52
N GLY A 350 16.89 0.29 32.75
CA GLY A 350 17.80 1.19 32.02
C GLY A 350 17.28 1.61 30.64
N ALA A 351 17.99 2.52 29.98
CA ALA A 351 17.55 3.12 28.70
C ALA A 351 17.41 2.11 27.54
N MET A 352 18.08 0.95 27.64
CA MET A 352 18.13 -0.06 26.56
C MET A 352 17.50 -1.41 26.97
N GLY A 353 17.03 -1.55 28.21
CA GLY A 353 16.45 -2.78 28.73
C GLY A 353 14.94 -2.84 28.57
N ILE A 354 14.35 -4.02 28.83
CA ILE A 354 12.91 -4.18 29.03
C ILE A 354 12.47 -3.20 30.13
N PRO A 355 11.32 -2.50 29.99
CA PRO A 355 10.80 -1.62 31.04
C PRO A 355 10.74 -2.35 32.39
N ALA A 356 11.33 -1.74 33.43
CA ALA A 356 11.49 -2.40 34.73
C ALA A 356 10.14 -2.70 35.42
N ASP A 357 9.09 -1.96 35.05
CA ASP A 357 7.72 -2.10 35.50
C ASP A 357 6.89 -3.10 34.66
N LEU A 358 7.46 -3.65 33.57
CA LEU A 358 6.78 -4.63 32.75
C LEU A 358 6.74 -5.99 33.46
N GLU A 359 5.55 -6.41 33.85
CA GLU A 359 5.33 -7.74 34.40
C GLU A 359 5.83 -8.83 33.42
N PRO A 360 6.55 -9.87 33.89
CA PRO A 360 7.04 -10.94 33.01
C PRO A 360 5.96 -11.61 32.15
N ALA A 361 4.72 -11.69 32.67
CA ALA A 361 3.57 -12.23 31.94
C ALA A 361 3.12 -11.34 30.77
N LYS A 362 3.42 -10.04 30.79
CA LYS A 362 3.05 -9.07 29.76
C LYS A 362 4.15 -8.86 28.71
N LEU A 363 5.35 -9.42 28.94
CA LEU A 363 6.50 -9.26 28.05
C LEU A 363 6.20 -9.72 26.61
N TRP A 364 5.52 -10.86 26.46
CA TRP A 364 5.22 -11.39 25.13
C TRP A 364 4.24 -10.50 24.36
N ASP A 365 3.22 -9.97 25.03
CA ASP A 365 2.24 -9.08 24.42
C ASP A 365 2.86 -7.72 24.09
N TRP A 366 3.77 -7.23 24.93
CA TRP A 366 4.53 -6.02 24.64
C TRP A 366 5.36 -6.16 23.36
N LEU A 367 6.03 -7.30 23.14
CA LEU A 367 6.78 -7.55 21.91
C LEU A 367 5.90 -7.57 20.65
N LYS A 368 4.60 -7.83 20.78
CA LYS A 368 3.62 -7.81 19.68
C LYS A 368 3.07 -6.41 19.37
N SER A 369 3.49 -5.39 20.11
CA SER A 369 2.92 -4.04 19.98
C SER A 369 3.17 -3.46 18.59
N ASP A 370 2.19 -2.68 18.13
CA ASP A 370 2.28 -1.90 16.89
C ASP A 370 3.34 -0.80 17.01
N GLY A 371 3.91 -0.37 15.89
CA GLY A 371 4.98 0.63 15.84
C GLY A 371 6.38 0.07 16.06
N ALA A 372 7.33 0.94 16.37
CA ALA A 372 8.68 0.57 16.79
C ALA A 372 8.76 0.47 18.32
N LEU A 373 9.68 -0.35 18.85
CA LEU A 373 10.00 -0.39 20.27
C LEU A 373 11.36 0.28 20.48
N GLU A 374 11.48 1.09 21.54
CA GLU A 374 12.71 1.84 21.84
C GLU A 374 13.95 0.92 21.96
N GLN A 375 13.77 -0.29 22.46
CA GLN A 375 14.83 -1.28 22.69
C GLN A 375 15.25 -2.04 21.41
N VAL A 376 14.37 -2.08 20.41
CA VAL A 376 14.63 -2.67 19.07
C VAL A 376 14.16 -1.69 18.00
N PRO A 377 14.76 -0.47 17.96
CA PRO A 377 14.20 0.66 17.21
C PRO A 377 14.25 0.43 15.70
N HIS A 378 15.12 -0.47 15.26
CA HIS A 378 15.32 -0.83 13.86
C HIS A 378 14.19 -1.67 13.26
N TRP A 379 13.18 -2.06 14.04
CA TRP A 379 12.03 -2.83 13.59
C TRP A 379 10.70 -2.10 13.79
N TYR A 380 10.00 -1.84 12.69
CA TYR A 380 8.66 -1.27 12.70
C TYR A 380 7.60 -2.34 12.40
N TYR A 381 6.61 -2.49 13.28
CA TYR A 381 5.47 -3.38 13.07
C TYR A 381 4.22 -2.58 12.73
N ALA A 382 3.71 -2.70 11.50
CA ALA A 382 2.38 -2.24 11.14
C ALA A 382 1.41 -3.42 11.28
N ARG A 383 0.88 -3.63 12.49
CA ARG A 383 0.02 -4.75 12.89
C ARG A 383 -1.24 -4.84 12.05
N GLY A 384 -1.94 -3.73 11.85
CA GLY A 384 -3.09 -3.66 10.93
C GLY A 384 -2.72 -3.90 9.46
N ALA A 385 -1.43 -3.73 9.12
CA ALA A 385 -0.90 -4.08 7.82
C ALA A 385 -0.50 -5.56 7.69
N GLY A 386 -0.21 -6.24 8.80
CA GLY A 386 0.50 -7.51 8.77
C GLY A 386 1.89 -7.36 8.16
N HIS A 387 2.52 -6.19 8.31
CA HIS A 387 3.84 -5.88 7.76
C HIS A 387 4.82 -5.64 8.91
N PHE A 388 5.97 -6.30 8.90
CA PHE A 388 7.04 -6.11 9.88
C PHE A 388 8.36 -5.87 9.15
N MET A 389 8.99 -4.74 9.38
CA MET A 389 10.05 -4.24 8.49
C MET A 389 11.24 -3.70 9.29
N ASN A 390 12.44 -4.12 8.88
CA ASN A 390 13.71 -3.53 9.27
C ASN A 390 14.14 -2.57 8.18
N GLY A 391 13.72 -1.30 8.30
CA GLY A 391 13.80 -0.30 7.24
C GLY A 391 12.58 -0.30 6.32
N SER A 392 12.01 0.88 6.08
CA SER A 392 10.91 1.12 5.13
C SER A 392 10.88 2.59 4.71
N LEU A 393 10.00 2.97 3.77
CA LEU A 393 9.82 4.39 3.42
C LEU A 393 9.31 5.22 4.62
N THR A 394 8.51 4.62 5.49
CA THR A 394 7.98 5.25 6.71
C THR A 394 8.91 5.13 7.92
N HIS A 395 9.97 4.35 7.79
CA HIS A 395 10.99 4.13 8.82
C HIS A 395 12.36 4.00 8.14
N PRO A 396 12.83 5.09 7.50
CA PRO A 396 13.99 5.05 6.60
C PRO A 396 15.31 5.00 7.38
N ASN A 397 16.41 4.73 6.67
CA ASN A 397 17.79 4.79 7.18
C ASN A 397 18.14 3.82 8.32
N GLU A 398 17.35 2.75 8.50
CA GLU A 398 17.71 1.71 9.45
C GLU A 398 18.84 0.81 8.93
N PRO A 399 19.81 0.44 9.78
CA PRO A 399 20.83 -0.53 9.41
C PRO A 399 20.20 -1.90 9.16
N ALA A 400 20.84 -2.68 8.29
CA ALA A 400 20.44 -4.06 8.05
C ALA A 400 20.58 -4.91 9.32
N THR A 401 19.58 -5.75 9.57
CA THR A 401 19.63 -6.75 10.63
C THR A 401 20.77 -7.75 10.41
N GLU A 402 21.44 -8.12 11.49
CA GLU A 402 22.46 -9.17 11.50
C GLU A 402 21.85 -10.59 11.52
N ILE A 403 20.53 -10.71 11.74
CA ILE A 403 19.83 -11.98 11.74
C ILE A 403 20.03 -12.67 10.38
N ALA A 404 20.48 -13.92 10.39
CA ALA A 404 20.65 -14.71 9.17
C ALA A 404 19.30 -15.01 8.48
N SER A 405 19.29 -15.08 7.14
CA SER A 405 18.07 -15.43 6.37
C SER A 405 17.41 -16.73 6.85
N GLN A 406 18.21 -17.74 7.19
CA GLN A 406 17.72 -19.03 7.67
C GLN A 406 16.91 -18.90 8.96
N PHE A 407 17.28 -17.99 9.86
CA PHE A 407 16.56 -17.78 11.11
C PHE A 407 15.10 -17.37 10.85
N PHE A 408 14.86 -16.50 9.87
CA PHE A 408 13.50 -16.09 9.50
C PHE A 408 12.66 -17.28 9.04
N ILE A 409 13.25 -18.15 8.22
CA ILE A 409 12.63 -19.38 7.73
C ILE A 409 12.30 -20.30 8.91
N ASP A 410 13.26 -20.55 9.80
CA ASP A 410 13.09 -21.41 10.97
C ASP A 410 11.98 -20.89 11.91
N MET A 411 11.89 -19.57 12.10
CA MET A 411 10.83 -18.98 12.93
C MET A 411 9.44 -19.19 12.31
N THR A 412 9.31 -19.21 10.98
CA THR A 412 8.02 -19.49 10.34
C THR A 412 7.50 -20.91 10.63
N HIS A 413 8.38 -21.89 10.88
CA HIS A 413 7.96 -23.23 11.29
C HIS A 413 7.33 -23.27 12.69
N CYS A 414 7.58 -22.25 13.51
CA CYS A 414 7.14 -22.18 14.91
C CYS A 414 5.99 -21.20 15.12
N ALA A 415 6.04 -20.03 14.46
CA ALA A 415 5.23 -18.86 14.79
C ALA A 415 3.72 -19.03 14.58
N PHE A 416 3.29 -19.99 13.76
CA PHE A 416 1.89 -20.10 13.35
C PHE A 416 1.14 -21.28 14.00
N VAL A 417 1.78 -22.00 14.94
CA VAL A 417 1.16 -23.12 15.67
C VAL A 417 1.32 -22.88 17.18
N PRO A 418 0.23 -22.73 17.96
CA PRO A 418 0.32 -22.38 19.39
C PRO A 418 1.21 -23.31 20.22
N GLU A 419 1.19 -24.61 19.94
CA GLU A 419 2.04 -25.58 20.64
C GLU A 419 3.53 -25.36 20.38
N LYS A 420 3.89 -25.03 19.13
CA LYS A 420 5.28 -24.72 18.76
C LYS A 420 5.74 -23.38 19.32
N VAL A 421 4.86 -22.38 19.38
CA VAL A 421 5.12 -21.11 20.08
C VAL A 421 5.40 -21.36 21.57
N ARG A 422 4.60 -22.19 22.25
CA ARG A 422 4.84 -22.53 23.66
C ARG A 422 6.17 -23.26 23.86
N GLU A 423 6.50 -24.20 22.99
CA GLU A 423 7.77 -24.90 23.03
C GLU A 423 8.95 -23.92 22.85
N TRP A 424 8.83 -23.01 21.89
CA TRP A 424 9.82 -21.97 21.64
C TRP A 424 10.01 -21.05 22.86
N LYS A 425 8.91 -20.62 23.50
CA LYS A 425 8.90 -19.84 24.74
C LYS A 425 9.58 -20.59 25.89
N ARG A 426 9.21 -21.86 26.09
CA ARG A 426 9.73 -22.71 27.18
C ARG A 426 11.25 -22.84 27.12
N ARG A 427 11.80 -23.09 25.93
CA ARG A 427 13.26 -23.22 25.72
C ARG A 427 14.04 -21.95 26.06
N ARG A 428 13.38 -20.80 26.12
CA ARG A 428 13.97 -19.49 26.39
C ARG A 428 13.58 -18.93 27.76
N GLY A 429 12.94 -19.75 28.60
CA GLY A 429 12.50 -19.32 29.93
C GLY A 429 11.43 -18.24 29.93
N ILE A 430 10.70 -18.05 28.82
CA ILE A 430 9.60 -17.09 28.74
C ILE A 430 8.38 -17.70 29.43
N PRO A 431 7.77 -17.01 30.42
CA PRO A 431 6.56 -17.49 31.08
C PRO A 431 5.47 -17.83 30.06
N LEU A 432 4.79 -18.95 30.27
CA LEU A 432 3.63 -19.30 29.47
C LEU A 432 2.42 -18.52 29.99
N ASP A 433 1.70 -17.86 29.10
CA ASP A 433 0.44 -17.20 29.42
C ASP A 433 -0.51 -18.26 30.02
N GLY A 434 -1.12 -17.97 31.17
CA GLY A 434 -1.80 -18.94 32.05
C GLY A 434 -3.05 -19.64 31.50
N GLY A 435 -3.29 -19.61 30.19
CA GLY A 435 -4.37 -20.34 29.53
C GLY A 435 -3.80 -21.38 28.57
N CYS A 436 -4.04 -22.66 28.83
CA CYS A 436 -3.85 -23.69 27.82
C CYS A 436 -5.01 -23.56 26.81
N PRO A 437 -4.83 -23.06 25.58
CA PRO A 437 -5.87 -23.17 24.58
C PRO A 437 -6.15 -24.67 24.34
N PRO A 438 -7.39 -25.02 24.01
CA PRO A 438 -7.80 -26.41 23.83
C PRO A 438 -6.86 -27.10 22.84
N LYS A 439 -6.40 -28.30 23.18
CA LYS A 439 -5.60 -29.13 22.28
C LYS A 439 -6.34 -29.25 20.94
N PRO A 440 -5.67 -29.05 19.80
CA PRO A 440 -6.28 -29.32 18.50
C PRO A 440 -6.81 -30.74 18.53
N LYS A 441 -8.08 -30.93 18.18
CA LYS A 441 -8.58 -32.28 17.91
C LYS A 441 -7.86 -32.71 16.63
N HIS A 442 -6.81 -33.52 16.76
CA HIS A 442 -6.33 -34.29 15.63
C HIS A 442 -7.53 -35.14 15.19
N ASN A 443 -8.15 -34.75 14.07
CA ASN A 443 -8.96 -35.69 13.33
C ASN A 443 -8.01 -36.83 12.95
N GLN A 444 -8.05 -37.91 13.73
CA GLN A 444 -7.68 -39.20 13.21
C GLN A 444 -8.45 -39.36 11.90
N PRO A 445 -7.83 -39.84 10.81
CA PRO A 445 -8.58 -40.22 9.63
C PRO A 445 -9.68 -41.18 10.12
N GLN A 446 -10.92 -40.70 10.11
CA GLN A 446 -12.07 -41.57 10.33
C GLN A 446 -11.94 -42.63 9.25
N ARG A 447 -11.66 -43.87 9.67
CA ARG A 447 -11.94 -45.03 8.83
C ARG A 447 -13.39 -44.86 8.36
N PRO A 448 -13.68 -45.04 7.07
CA PRO A 448 -15.04 -45.04 6.59
C PRO A 448 -15.69 -46.34 7.09
N GLU A 449 -16.13 -46.34 8.34
CA GLU A 449 -17.13 -47.28 8.83
C GLU A 449 -18.46 -46.52 8.79
N ASP A 450 -19.39 -47.10 8.02
CA ASP A 450 -20.81 -46.76 7.91
C ASP A 450 -21.16 -45.40 7.26
N SER A 451 -20.73 -45.24 6.00
CA SER A 451 -21.40 -44.37 5.04
C SER A 451 -22.43 -45.18 4.25
N ALA A 452 -23.67 -44.69 4.24
CA ALA A 452 -24.86 -45.21 3.54
C ALA A 452 -24.74 -45.29 1.99
N ALA A 453 -23.53 -45.30 1.44
CA ALA A 453 -23.24 -45.50 0.03
C ALA A 453 -23.14 -46.99 -0.38
N HIS A 454 -23.14 -47.93 0.58
CA HIS A 454 -23.15 -49.38 0.28
C HIS A 454 -24.54 -50.00 0.13
N GLN A 455 -25.63 -49.28 0.44
CA GLN A 455 -26.99 -49.77 0.22
C GLN A 455 -27.55 -49.47 -1.18
N THR A 456 -26.87 -48.63 -1.98
CA THR A 456 -27.27 -48.34 -3.37
C THR A 456 -26.58 -49.26 -4.39
N ALA A 457 -25.48 -49.92 -4.02
CA ALA A 457 -24.74 -50.83 -4.91
C ALA A 457 -25.23 -52.30 -4.86
N VAL A 458 -25.96 -52.70 -3.81
CA VAL A 458 -26.57 -54.04 -3.72
C VAL A 458 -27.94 -54.09 -4.40
N ARG A 459 -28.59 -52.94 -4.60
CA ARG A 459 -29.91 -52.87 -5.26
C ARG A 459 -29.88 -52.86 -6.80
N ILE A 460 -28.70 -52.74 -7.41
CA ILE A 460 -28.52 -52.71 -8.88
C ILE A 460 -28.06 -54.08 -9.43
N LEU A 461 -27.65 -55.02 -8.57
CA LEU A 461 -27.27 -56.38 -8.99
C LEU A 461 -28.40 -57.41 -8.84
N GLU A 462 -29.45 -57.14 -8.05
CA GLU A 462 -30.62 -58.03 -7.94
C GLU A 462 -31.73 -57.75 -8.98
N GLU A 463 -31.70 -56.62 -9.68
CA GLU A 463 -32.67 -56.31 -10.77
C GLU A 463 -32.19 -56.73 -12.18
N VAL A 464 -30.96 -57.25 -12.32
CA VAL A 464 -30.42 -57.71 -13.62
C VAL A 464 -30.52 -59.24 -13.80
N GLU A 465 -30.75 -60.01 -12.74
CA GLU A 465 -30.90 -61.48 -12.80
C GLU A 465 -32.36 -62.00 -12.84
N ALA A 466 -33.36 -61.11 -12.77
CA ALA A 466 -34.79 -61.52 -12.81
C ALA A 466 -35.48 -61.37 -14.18
N ASN A 467 -34.79 -60.90 -15.23
CA ASN A 467 -35.37 -60.67 -16.57
C ASN A 467 -34.74 -61.49 -17.70
N SER A 468 -34.19 -62.67 -17.39
CA SER A 468 -33.70 -63.61 -18.41
C SER A 468 -34.40 -64.98 -18.27
N SER A 469 -35.60 -65.07 -18.85
CA SER A 469 -36.17 -66.34 -19.31
C SER A 469 -36.43 -66.32 -20.81
N PRO A 470 -36.35 -67.47 -21.51
CA PRO A 470 -36.06 -67.52 -22.93
C PRO A 470 -37.31 -67.70 -23.79
N ALA A 471 -37.35 -66.99 -24.92
CA ALA A 471 -38.04 -67.35 -26.14
C ALA A 471 -37.04 -67.03 -27.27
N GLY A 472 -36.62 -67.91 -28.16
CA GLY A 472 -37.27 -69.06 -28.75
C GLY A 472 -37.12 -68.92 -30.25
N LYS A 473 -36.13 -69.58 -30.84
CA LYS A 473 -36.10 -70.19 -32.19
C LYS A 473 -34.81 -70.95 -32.39
#